data_AF-X1NZA1-F1
#
_entry.id   AF-X1NZA1-F1
#
_cell.length_a   1.000
_cell.length_b   1.000
_cell.length_c   1.000
_cell.angle_alpha   90.00
_cell.angle_beta   90.00
_cell.angle_gamma   90.00
#
_symmetry.space_group_name_H-M   'P 1'
#
loop_
_entity.id
_entity.type
_entity.pdbx_description
1 polymer ?
#
loop_
_entity_poly.entity_id
_entity_poly.type
_entity_poly.pdbx_seq_one_letter_code
_entity_poly.pdbx_strand_id
1 'polypeptide(L)'
;LIQINWDNTGGFYYIPLEGQKKLFDKVGRERYIRLPKPGTNPRGVEISKEALETLVKDKESKVIEIYWQKVKIDYNPYKRWVDYWEED
;
A
#
# COMPACT_ATOMS: atom_id res chain seq x y z
N LEU A 1 -4.80 -0.52 5.39
CA LEU A 1 -3.55 -0.23 4.63
C LEU A 1 -2.45 -1.11 5.19
N ILE A 2 -1.64 -1.75 4.34
CA ILE A 2 -0.43 -2.47 4.77
C ILE A 2 0.78 -1.70 4.24
N GLN A 3 1.64 -1.25 5.15
CA GLN A 3 2.94 -0.68 4.82
C GLN A 3 3.99 -1.77 4.97
N ILE A 4 4.43 -2.32 3.83
CA ILE A 4 5.51 -3.30 3.78
C ILE A 4 6.85 -2.54 3.75
N ASN A 5 7.77 -2.90 4.64
CA ASN A 5 9.09 -2.28 4.74
C ASN A 5 10.13 -3.34 5.10
N TRP A 6 10.62 -4.08 4.11
CA TRP A 6 11.53 -5.22 4.30
C TRP A 6 12.75 -4.87 5.15
N ASP A 7 13.12 -5.81 6.02
CA ASP A 7 14.25 -5.74 6.94
C ASP A 7 14.16 -4.55 7.92
N ASN A 8 12.93 -4.05 8.12
CA ASN A 8 12.61 -2.88 8.93
C ASN A 8 11.14 -2.94 9.44
N THR A 9 10.74 -1.96 10.23
CA THR A 9 9.38 -1.82 10.74
C THR A 9 8.47 -1.14 9.72
N GLY A 10 7.35 -1.79 9.43
CA GLY A 10 6.18 -1.21 8.77
C GLY A 10 4.94 -1.47 9.64
N GLY A 11 3.77 -1.61 9.03
CA GLY A 11 2.57 -1.85 9.82
C GLY A 11 1.31 -2.17 9.05
N PHE A 12 0.34 -2.73 9.77
CA PHE A 12 -1.01 -2.95 9.30
C PHE A 12 -1.94 -1.93 9.98
N TYR A 13 -2.46 -1.02 9.17
CA TYR A 13 -3.26 0.12 9.60
C TYR A 13 -4.75 -0.10 9.32
N TYR A 14 -5.56 0.08 10.35
CA TYR A 14 -6.98 0.38 10.24
C TYR A 14 -7.17 1.90 10.20
N ILE A 15 -7.78 2.41 9.12
CA ILE A 15 -8.07 3.83 8.92
C ILE A 15 -9.59 3.95 8.77
N PRO A 16 -10.31 4.53 9.75
CA PRO A 16 -11.76 4.69 9.69
C PRO A 16 -12.22 5.51 8.48
N LEU A 17 -13.43 5.24 7.99
CA LEU A 17 -14.03 6.01 6.88
C LEU A 17 -14.32 7.46 7.31
N GLU A 18 -14.72 7.63 8.57
CA GLU A 18 -15.02 8.92 9.18
C GLU A 18 -13.78 9.82 9.18
N GLY A 19 -12.61 9.27 9.54
CA GLY A 19 -11.33 9.96 9.47
C GLY A 19 -10.94 10.36 8.04
N GLN A 20 -11.19 9.49 7.06
CA GLN A 20 -10.95 9.77 5.65
C GLN A 20 -11.83 10.93 5.14
N LYS A 21 -13.14 10.88 5.41
CA LYS A 21 -14.08 11.94 5.02
C LYS A 21 -13.75 13.27 5.68
N LYS A 22 -13.50 13.26 7.00
CA LYS A 22 -13.13 14.46 7.76
C LYS A 22 -11.87 15.12 7.21
N LEU A 23 -10.85 14.33 6.84
CA LEU A 23 -9.65 14.88 6.22
C LEU A 23 -9.94 15.43 4.82
N PHE A 24 -10.69 14.70 4.00
CA PHE A 24 -11.09 15.12 2.66
C PHE A 24 -11.80 16.48 2.68
N ASP A 25 -12.80 16.64 3.57
CA ASP A 25 -13.56 17.88 3.74
C ASP A 25 -12.67 19.03 4.21
N LYS A 26 -11.65 18.74 5.03
CA LYS A 26 -10.70 19.75 5.55
C LYS A 26 -9.71 20.23 4.50
N VAL A 27 -9.13 19.33 3.71
CA VAL A 27 -8.02 19.68 2.78
C VAL A 27 -8.51 20.00 1.38
N GLY A 28 -9.68 19.48 1.00
CA GLY A 28 -10.27 19.62 -0.33
C GLY A 28 -9.71 18.62 -1.35
N ARG A 29 -10.48 18.42 -2.43
CA ARG A 29 -10.18 17.46 -3.51
C ARG A 29 -8.75 17.58 -4.05
N GLU A 30 -8.32 18.78 -4.41
CA GLU A 30 -7.03 19.02 -5.09
C GLU A 30 -5.82 18.65 -4.24
N ARG A 31 -5.93 18.71 -2.90
CA ARG A 31 -4.86 18.33 -1.98
C ARG A 31 -4.97 16.89 -1.51
N TYR A 32 -6.15 16.28 -1.60
CA TYR A 32 -6.36 14.89 -1.22
C TYR A 32 -6.04 13.93 -2.39
N ILE A 33 -6.42 14.31 -3.61
CA ILE A 33 -6.32 13.48 -4.81
C ILE A 33 -5.22 14.03 -5.72
N ARG A 34 -4.26 13.17 -6.07
CA ARG A 34 -3.18 13.48 -7.00
C ARG A 34 -3.50 12.92 -8.37
N LEU A 35 -3.63 13.81 -9.36
CA LEU A 35 -3.80 13.42 -10.75
C LEU A 35 -2.49 12.91 -11.37
N PRO A 36 -2.57 11.95 -12.31
CA PRO A 36 -1.40 11.42 -12.99
C PRO A 36 -0.63 12.53 -13.74
N LYS A 37 0.71 12.49 -13.68
CA LYS A 37 1.55 13.51 -14.36
C LYS A 37 1.49 13.33 -15.89
N PRO A 38 1.07 14.34 -16.66
CA PRO A 38 1.10 14.27 -18.12
C PRO A 38 2.50 14.01 -18.66
N GLY A 39 2.60 13.25 -19.76
CA GLY A 39 3.89 12.88 -20.36
C GLY A 39 4.66 11.79 -19.60
N THR A 40 4.00 11.09 -18.67
CA THR A 40 4.54 9.89 -18.02
C THR A 40 3.65 8.68 -18.29
N ASN A 41 4.04 7.49 -17.83
CA ASN A 41 3.20 6.27 -17.93
C ASN A 41 2.64 5.87 -16.55
N PRO A 42 1.73 6.65 -15.96
CA PRO A 42 1.17 6.38 -14.64
C PRO A 42 0.17 5.21 -14.68
N ARG A 43 -0.20 4.70 -13.51
CA ARG A 43 -1.14 3.57 -13.37
C ARG A 43 -2.50 3.94 -12.80
N GLY A 44 -2.73 5.22 -12.54
CA GLY A 44 -4.01 5.72 -12.06
C GLY A 44 -3.88 7.01 -11.27
N VAL A 45 -5.01 7.42 -10.72
CA VAL A 45 -5.12 8.51 -9.75
C VAL A 45 -4.65 8.01 -8.38
N GLU A 46 -3.95 8.84 -7.62
CA GLU A 46 -3.38 8.50 -6.32
C GLU A 46 -3.99 9.34 -5.20
N ILE A 47 -3.93 8.85 -3.96
CA ILE A 47 -4.04 9.72 -2.78
C ILE A 47 -2.72 10.50 -2.62
N SER A 48 -2.78 11.76 -2.21
CA SER A 48 -1.56 12.53 -1.96
C SER A 48 -0.76 11.94 -0.79
N LYS A 49 0.56 12.13 -0.83
CA LYS A 49 1.46 11.69 0.24
C LYS A 49 1.06 12.32 1.57
N GLU A 50 0.77 13.61 1.55
CA GLU A 50 0.41 14.42 2.72
C GLU A 50 -0.91 13.94 3.34
N ALA A 51 -1.91 13.59 2.51
CA ALA A 51 -3.16 13.05 3.00
C ALA A 51 -2.97 11.67 3.63
N LEU A 52 -2.23 10.78 2.98
CA LEU A 52 -1.97 9.44 3.51
C LEU A 52 -1.19 9.48 4.83
N GLU A 53 -0.13 10.31 4.91
CA GLU A 53 0.63 10.53 6.14
C GLU A 53 -0.23 11.08 7.28
N THR A 54 -1.17 11.96 6.97
CA THR A 54 -2.11 12.50 7.97
C THR A 54 -3.05 11.42 8.47
N LEU A 55 -3.60 10.57 7.57
CA LEU A 55 -4.52 9.50 7.95
C LEU A 55 -3.86 8.44 8.82
N VAL A 56 -2.64 8.00 8.48
CA VAL A 56 -1.95 6.96 9.27
C VAL A 56 -1.50 7.45 10.65
N LYS A 57 -1.35 8.76 10.83
CA LYS A 57 -1.01 9.41 12.12
C LYS A 57 -2.24 9.91 12.88
N ASP A 58 -3.44 9.78 12.32
CA ASP A 58 -4.67 10.21 12.99
C ASP A 58 -4.92 9.34 14.23
N LYS A 59 -5.40 9.97 15.30
CA LYS A 59 -5.66 9.31 16.59
C LYS A 59 -6.73 8.21 16.52
N GLU A 60 -7.62 8.25 15.53
CA GLU A 60 -8.66 7.25 15.32
C GLU A 60 -8.16 6.06 14.49
N SER A 61 -7.03 6.22 13.80
CA SER A 61 -6.34 5.14 13.13
C SER A 61 -5.65 4.22 14.13
N LYS A 62 -5.68 2.92 13.86
CA LYS A 62 -5.03 1.89 14.68
C LYS A 62 -3.98 1.20 13.85
N VAL A 63 -2.84 0.87 14.46
CA VAL A 63 -1.74 0.17 13.81
C VAL A 63 -1.34 -1.06 14.60
N ILE A 64 -1.07 -2.14 13.87
CA ILE A 64 -0.26 -3.25 14.35
C ILE A 64 1.10 -3.08 13.67
N GLU A 65 2.12 -2.75 14.45
CA GLU A 65 3.49 -2.64 13.94
C GLU A 65 4.02 -4.01 13.56
N ILE A 66 4.71 -4.09 12.42
CA ILE A 66 5.23 -5.35 11.88
C ILE A 66 6.67 -5.12 11.46
N TYR A 67 7.60 -5.88 12.05
CA TYR A 67 8.95 -5.98 11.53
C TYR A 67 8.96 -6.97 10.36
N TRP A 68 9.17 -6.48 9.13
CA TRP A 68 9.08 -7.28 7.92
C TRP A 68 10.36 -8.04 7.66
N GLN A 69 10.52 -9.18 8.31
CA GLN A 69 11.67 -10.04 8.09
C GLN A 69 11.51 -10.88 6.82
N LYS A 70 12.51 -10.85 5.94
CA LYS A 70 12.60 -11.81 4.83
C LYS A 70 12.99 -13.19 5.36
N VAL A 71 12.21 -14.19 5.03
CA VAL A 71 12.57 -15.60 5.21
C VAL A 71 13.13 -16.16 3.90
N LYS A 72 14.18 -16.97 3.98
CA LYS A 72 14.71 -17.68 2.83
C LYS A 72 13.69 -18.74 2.41
N ILE A 73 13.10 -18.55 1.23
CA ILE A 73 12.16 -19.51 0.63
C ILE A 73 12.75 -19.90 -0.72
N ASP A 74 12.95 -21.20 -0.92
CA ASP A 74 13.33 -21.74 -2.22
C ASP A 74 12.05 -22.06 -3.00
N TYR A 75 11.83 -21.34 -4.10
CA TYR A 75 10.63 -21.49 -4.92
C TYR A 75 10.99 -21.28 -6.39
N ASN A 76 10.77 -22.32 -7.20
CA ASN A 76 10.88 -22.24 -8.65
C ASN A 76 9.46 -22.06 -9.25
N PRO A 77 9.12 -20.89 -9.80
CA PRO A 77 7.79 -20.62 -10.35
C PRO A 77 7.49 -21.43 -11.62
N TYR A 78 8.51 -21.99 -12.28
CA TYR A 78 8.36 -22.72 -13.54
C TYR A 78 8.19 -24.22 -13.35
N LYS A 79 8.64 -24.77 -12.21
CA LYS A 79 8.67 -26.21 -11.96
C LYS A 79 7.33 -26.87 -12.28
N ARG A 80 6.25 -26.31 -11.74
CA ARG A 80 4.88 -26.80 -11.98
C ARG A 80 4.53 -26.91 -13.47
N TRP A 81 4.94 -25.94 -14.27
CA TRP A 81 4.59 -25.92 -15.69
C TRP A 81 5.45 -26.91 -16.46
N VAL A 82 6.75 -26.98 -16.17
CA VAL A 82 7.67 -27.95 -16.78
C VAL A 82 7.20 -29.38 -16.49
N ASP A 83 6.87 -29.67 -15.23
CA ASP A 83 6.36 -30.99 -14.82
C ASP A 83 5.11 -31.38 -15.65
N TYR A 84 4.17 -30.45 -15.89
CA TYR A 84 3.00 -30.72 -16.75
C TYR A 84 3.36 -30.92 -18.23
N TRP A 85 4.34 -30.19 -18.76
CA TRP A 85 4.78 -30.35 -20.15
C TRP A 85 5.53 -31.67 -20.38
N GLU A 86 6.16 -32.24 -19.35
CA GLU A 86 6.86 -33.52 -19.42
C GLU A 86 5.92 -34.74 -19.28
N GLU A 87 4.71 -34.55 -18.76
CA GLU A 87 3.68 -35.59 -18.63
C GLU A 87 2.88 -35.83 -19.93
N ASP A 88 2.99 -34.94 -20.93
CA ASP A 88 2.41 -35.06 -22.29
C ASP A 88 3.38 -35.72 -23.29
#